data_AF-A0A4U7EZN1-F1
#
_entry.id   AF-A0A4U7EZN1-F1
#
_cell.length_a   1.000
_cell.length_b   1.000
_cell.length_c   1.000
_cell.angle_alpha   90.00
_cell.angle_beta   90.00
_cell.angle_gamma   90.00
#
_symmetry.space_group_name_H-M   'P 1'
#
loop_
_entity.id
_entity.type
_entity.pdbx_description
1 polymer ?
#
loop_
_entity_poly.entity_id
_entity_poly.type
_entity_poly.pdbx_seq_one_letter_code
_entity_poly.pdbx_strand_id
1 'polypeptide(L)'
;MIPAGKRAAVVRALDDEGVDYVVTDETSGREYTAVATFPLPTAAVEPVLERLREAGIDERTYTVIVAAETVISRRFEALEEEYAEESEHGGDRISREELQTKADDLASGLGTYVLMTVISAVIATAGLLLDSPATVVGSMVIAPLIGPAMSAAIGTVVD
;
A
#
# COMPACT_ATOMS: atom_id res chain seq x y z
N MET A 1 -14.88 -4.66 -10.40
CA MET A 1 -16.29 -5.12 -10.56
C MET A 1 -16.32 -6.25 -11.59
N ILE A 2 -17.37 -7.08 -11.65
CA ILE A 2 -17.44 -8.24 -12.56
C ILE A 2 -18.47 -7.98 -13.67
N PRO A 3 -18.06 -7.89 -14.94
CA PRO A 3 -18.96 -7.79 -16.09
C PRO A 3 -19.87 -9.02 -16.25
N ALA A 4 -20.99 -8.85 -16.95
CA ALA A 4 -21.87 -9.96 -17.28
C ALA A 4 -21.14 -11.10 -18.01
N GLY A 5 -21.36 -12.34 -17.58
CA GLY A 5 -20.74 -13.54 -18.18
C GLY A 5 -19.30 -13.81 -17.76
N LYS A 6 -18.65 -12.91 -17.00
CA LYS A 6 -17.24 -13.08 -16.56
C LYS A 6 -17.08 -13.67 -15.16
N ARG A 7 -18.15 -13.79 -14.38
CA ARG A 7 -18.12 -14.27 -12.97
C ARG A 7 -17.36 -15.58 -12.80
N ALA A 8 -17.65 -16.59 -13.62
CA ALA A 8 -16.99 -17.90 -13.49
C ALA A 8 -15.50 -17.86 -13.85
N ALA A 9 -15.08 -16.95 -14.76
CA ALA A 9 -13.68 -16.79 -15.11
C ALA A 9 -12.91 -16.09 -13.99
N VAL A 10 -13.49 -15.02 -13.42
CA VAL A 10 -12.89 -14.28 -12.29
C VAL A 10 -12.75 -15.16 -11.06
N VAL A 11 -13.80 -15.90 -10.69
CA VAL A 11 -13.77 -16.82 -9.54
C VAL A 11 -12.67 -17.86 -9.72
N ARG A 12 -12.56 -18.46 -10.91
CA ARG A 12 -11.52 -19.44 -11.20
C ARG A 12 -10.12 -18.82 -11.09
N ALA A 13 -9.91 -17.63 -11.65
CA ALA A 13 -8.61 -16.96 -11.56
C ALA A 13 -8.21 -16.68 -10.09
N LEU A 14 -9.16 -16.27 -9.25
CA LEU A 14 -8.90 -16.05 -7.82
C LEU A 14 -8.66 -17.36 -7.05
N ASP A 15 -9.37 -18.43 -7.40
CA ASP A 15 -9.15 -19.77 -6.83
C ASP A 15 -7.76 -20.31 -7.23
N ASP A 16 -7.34 -20.11 -8.48
CA ASP A 16 -6.04 -20.55 -9.02
C ASP A 16 -4.87 -19.82 -8.34
N GLU A 17 -5.03 -18.53 -8.03
CA GLU A 17 -4.07 -17.73 -7.27
C GLU A 17 -4.18 -17.97 -5.74
N GLY A 18 -5.06 -18.86 -5.28
CA GLY A 18 -5.19 -19.18 -3.85
C GLY A 18 -5.70 -18.02 -2.98
N VAL A 19 -6.41 -17.05 -3.57
CA VAL A 19 -6.84 -15.82 -2.88
C VAL A 19 -8.20 -16.03 -2.20
N ASP A 20 -8.34 -15.56 -0.95
CA ASP A 20 -9.66 -15.45 -0.32
C ASP A 20 -10.48 -14.32 -0.93
N TYR A 21 -11.74 -14.57 -1.28
CA TYR A 21 -12.61 -13.54 -1.86
C TYR A 21 -14.04 -13.62 -1.36
N VAL A 22 -14.71 -12.47 -1.44
CA VAL A 22 -16.15 -12.33 -1.24
C VAL A 22 -16.75 -11.80 -2.53
N VAL A 23 -17.81 -12.45 -3.04
CA VAL A 23 -18.57 -11.98 -4.19
C VAL A 23 -19.97 -11.58 -3.77
N THR A 24 -20.34 -10.33 -4.05
CA THR A 24 -21.68 -9.78 -3.80
C THR A 24 -22.34 -9.44 -5.14
N ASP A 25 -23.62 -9.78 -5.32
CA ASP A 25 -24.35 -9.45 -6.54
C ASP A 25 -24.59 -7.93 -6.66
N GLU A 26 -24.50 -7.41 -7.89
CA GLU A 26 -24.73 -5.99 -8.21
C GLU A 26 -26.20 -5.80 -8.62
N THR A 27 -26.96 -4.95 -7.91
CA THR A 27 -28.40 -4.80 -8.12
C THR A 27 -28.81 -3.51 -8.82
N SER A 28 -27.85 -2.64 -9.17
CA SER A 28 -28.13 -1.33 -9.76
C SER A 28 -28.45 -1.37 -11.25
N GLY A 29 -28.43 -2.55 -11.88
CA GLY A 29 -28.79 -2.75 -13.29
C GLY A 29 -27.79 -2.17 -14.28
N ARG A 30 -26.52 -2.04 -13.89
CA ARG A 30 -25.43 -1.58 -14.77
C ARG A 30 -24.87 -2.75 -15.60
N GLU A 31 -23.82 -2.48 -16.37
CA GLU A 31 -23.06 -3.47 -17.15
C GLU A 31 -22.38 -4.56 -16.29
N TYR A 32 -22.42 -4.41 -14.96
CA TYR A 32 -21.81 -5.30 -13.98
C TYR A 32 -22.85 -6.16 -13.29
N THR A 33 -22.47 -7.40 -12.97
CA THR A 33 -23.37 -8.38 -12.33
C THR A 33 -22.96 -8.71 -10.90
N ALA A 34 -21.71 -8.45 -10.54
CA ALA A 34 -21.22 -8.69 -9.18
C ALA A 34 -20.02 -7.79 -8.85
N VAL A 35 -19.69 -7.73 -7.56
CA VAL A 35 -18.49 -7.12 -7.01
C VAL A 35 -17.72 -8.22 -6.29
N ALA A 36 -16.45 -8.43 -6.68
CA ALA A 36 -15.52 -9.25 -5.92
C ALA A 36 -14.62 -8.35 -5.07
N THR A 37 -14.43 -8.74 -3.82
CA THR A 37 -13.52 -8.10 -2.87
C THR A 37 -12.61 -9.18 -2.30
N PHE A 38 -11.31 -8.95 -2.36
CA PHE A 38 -10.30 -9.89 -1.91
C PHE A 38 -9.09 -9.12 -1.39
N PRO A 39 -8.53 -9.48 -0.22
CA PRO A 39 -7.29 -8.90 0.26
C PRO A 39 -6.10 -9.52 -0.46
N LEU A 40 -5.10 -8.70 -0.78
CA LEU A 40 -3.84 -9.13 -1.39
C LEU A 40 -2.66 -8.48 -0.67
N PRO A 41 -1.56 -9.21 -0.45
CA PRO A 41 -0.27 -8.59 -0.16
C PRO A 41 0.12 -7.64 -1.28
N THR A 42 0.85 -6.56 -0.97
CA THR A 42 1.23 -5.54 -1.96
C THR A 42 1.95 -6.13 -3.17
N ALA A 43 2.84 -7.10 -2.95
CA ALA A 43 3.58 -7.78 -4.02
C ALA A 43 2.68 -8.60 -4.96
N ALA A 44 1.53 -9.08 -4.48
CA ALA A 44 0.59 -9.90 -5.25
C ALA A 44 -0.41 -9.06 -6.07
N VAL A 45 -0.49 -7.74 -5.86
CA VAL A 45 -1.48 -6.89 -6.52
C VAL A 45 -1.32 -6.90 -8.04
N GLU A 46 -0.11 -6.67 -8.55
CA GLU A 46 0.13 -6.63 -9.99
C GLU A 46 -0.05 -8.00 -10.68
N PRO A 47 0.54 -9.12 -10.17
CA PRO A 47 0.31 -10.45 -10.72
C PRO A 47 -1.17 -10.83 -10.81
N VAL A 48 -1.92 -10.62 -9.73
CA VAL A 48 -3.35 -10.97 -9.69
C VAL A 48 -4.17 -10.07 -10.61
N LEU A 49 -3.86 -8.77 -10.70
CA LEU A 49 -4.52 -7.88 -11.66
C LEU A 49 -4.27 -8.31 -13.11
N GLU A 50 -3.07 -8.78 -13.44
CA GLU A 50 -2.76 -9.30 -14.78
C GLU A 50 -3.61 -10.54 -15.11
N ARG A 51 -3.71 -11.48 -14.18
CA ARG A 51 -4.56 -12.68 -14.34
C ARG A 51 -6.03 -12.34 -14.50
N LEU A 52 -6.50 -11.33 -13.76
CA LEU A 52 -7.87 -10.85 -13.89
C LEU A 52 -8.11 -10.18 -15.25
N ARG A 53 -7.12 -9.47 -15.82
CA ARG A 53 -7.20 -8.92 -17.18
C ARG A 53 -7.33 -10.05 -18.21
N GLU A 54 -6.53 -11.10 -18.10
CA GLU A 54 -6.64 -12.30 -18.94
C GLU A 54 -8.03 -12.98 -18.82
N ALA A 55 -8.63 -12.94 -17.62
CA ALA A 55 -9.99 -13.42 -17.38
C ALA A 55 -11.10 -12.49 -17.93
N GLY A 56 -10.75 -11.30 -18.41
CA GLY A 56 -11.66 -10.32 -19.01
C GLY A 56 -12.10 -9.19 -18.08
N ILE A 57 -11.30 -8.87 -17.07
CA ILE A 57 -11.39 -7.62 -16.29
C ILE A 57 -10.47 -6.59 -16.96
N ASP A 58 -10.97 -5.96 -18.02
CA ASP A 58 -10.22 -4.93 -18.76
C ASP A 58 -10.17 -3.60 -18.00
N GLU A 59 -9.30 -2.67 -18.42
CA GLU A 59 -9.12 -1.32 -17.84
C GLU A 59 -10.39 -0.47 -17.76
N ARG A 60 -11.42 -0.85 -18.54
CA ARG A 60 -12.75 -0.22 -18.53
C ARG A 60 -13.59 -0.64 -17.34
N THR A 61 -13.17 -1.69 -16.65
CA THR A 61 -13.83 -2.24 -15.48
C THR A 61 -13.40 -1.46 -14.25
N TYR A 62 -14.39 -0.94 -13.52
CA TYR A 62 -14.12 -0.20 -12.29
C TYR A 62 -13.46 -1.09 -11.23
N THR A 63 -12.23 -0.77 -10.85
CA THR A 63 -11.42 -1.45 -9.84
C THR A 63 -11.01 -0.44 -8.77
N VAL A 64 -11.22 -0.80 -7.51
CA VAL A 64 -10.87 0.04 -6.36
C VAL A 64 -9.89 -0.74 -5.51
N ILE A 65 -8.74 -0.13 -5.22
CA ILE A 65 -7.72 -0.67 -4.33
C ILE A 65 -7.74 0.19 -3.07
N VAL A 66 -7.86 -0.45 -1.92
CA VAL A 66 -7.86 0.21 -0.61
C VAL A 66 -6.81 -0.45 0.27
N ALA A 67 -6.05 0.36 1.00
CA ALA A 67 -5.14 -0.15 2.02
C ALA A 67 -5.97 -0.62 3.23
N ALA A 68 -5.80 -1.90 3.61
CA ALA A 68 -6.40 -2.43 4.82
C ALA A 68 -5.43 -2.21 5.99
N GLU A 69 -5.94 -1.79 7.15
CA GLU A 69 -5.12 -1.65 8.36
C GLU A 69 -4.65 -3.02 8.89
N THR A 70 -5.47 -4.06 8.76
CA THR A 70 -5.13 -5.43 9.16
C THR A 70 -5.99 -6.43 8.39
N VAL A 71 -5.37 -7.51 7.95
CA VAL A 71 -6.04 -8.67 7.35
C VAL A 71 -5.71 -9.90 8.20
N ILE A 72 -6.71 -10.67 8.60
CA ILE A 72 -6.53 -11.93 9.32
C ILE A 72 -7.03 -13.07 8.42
N SER A 73 -6.12 -13.70 7.67
CA SER A 73 -6.42 -14.86 6.83
C SER A 73 -5.18 -15.73 6.66
N ARG A 74 -5.35 -17.05 6.80
CA ARG A 74 -4.30 -18.03 6.54
C ARG A 74 -3.87 -18.06 5.06
N ARG A 75 -4.79 -17.79 4.13
CA ARG A 75 -4.45 -17.72 2.70
C ARG A 75 -3.66 -16.46 2.40
N PHE A 76 -4.01 -15.34 3.05
CA PHE A 76 -3.25 -14.10 2.94
C PHE A 76 -1.81 -14.27 3.47
N GLU A 77 -1.65 -14.88 4.66
CA GLU A 77 -0.33 -15.18 5.23
C GLU A 77 0.50 -16.06 4.28
N ALA A 78 -0.09 -17.11 3.71
CA ALA A 78 0.58 -17.98 2.75
C ALA A 78 0.98 -17.25 1.45
N LEU A 79 0.10 -16.38 0.92
CA LEU A 79 0.40 -15.52 -0.22
C LEU A 79 1.54 -14.55 0.10
N GLU A 80 1.55 -13.96 1.30
CA GLU A 80 2.60 -13.05 1.72
C GLU A 80 3.96 -13.76 1.80
N GLU A 81 4.01 -14.97 2.36
CA GLU A 81 5.22 -15.81 2.38
C GLU A 81 5.68 -16.18 0.96
N GLU A 82 4.78 -16.64 0.09
CA GLU A 82 5.10 -17.04 -1.29
C GLU A 82 5.73 -15.90 -2.09
N TYR A 83 5.09 -14.72 -2.07
CA TYR A 83 5.59 -13.55 -2.80
C TYR A 83 6.83 -12.93 -2.14
N ALA A 84 7.01 -13.09 -0.83
CA ALA A 84 8.25 -12.70 -0.15
C ALA A 84 9.42 -13.60 -0.59
N GLU A 85 9.23 -14.92 -0.62
CA GLU A 85 10.25 -15.87 -1.08
C GLU A 85 10.61 -15.67 -2.55
N GLU A 86 9.64 -15.38 -3.42
CA GLU A 86 9.88 -15.12 -4.85
C GLU A 86 10.74 -13.85 -5.06
N SER A 87 10.55 -12.86 -4.19
CA SER A 87 11.35 -11.63 -4.15
C SER A 87 12.79 -11.88 -3.67
N GLU A 88 13.01 -12.86 -2.79
CA GLU A 88 14.33 -13.23 -2.28
C GLU A 88 15.13 -14.13 -3.24
N HIS A 89 14.45 -15.01 -4.00
CA HIS A 89 15.08 -15.91 -4.97
C HIS A 89 15.35 -15.24 -6.33
N GLY A 90 14.67 -14.12 -6.64
CA GLY A 90 14.93 -13.23 -7.77
C GLY A 90 16.09 -12.28 -7.50
N GLY A 91 17.33 -12.79 -7.52
CA GLY A 91 18.54 -12.08 -7.12
C GLY A 91 18.65 -10.59 -7.49
N ASP A 92 19.00 -9.78 -6.49
CA ASP A 92 19.63 -8.45 -6.57
C ASP A 92 18.96 -7.38 -7.46
N ARG A 93 17.67 -7.51 -7.75
CA ARG A 93 16.90 -6.44 -8.40
C ARG A 93 15.67 -6.13 -7.58
N ILE A 94 15.85 -5.37 -6.51
CA ILE A 94 14.74 -4.60 -5.95
C ILE A 94 14.15 -3.79 -7.11
N SER A 95 12.92 -4.10 -7.51
CA SER A 95 12.29 -3.44 -8.65
C SER A 95 12.11 -1.96 -8.30
N ARG A 96 12.32 -1.07 -9.27
CA ARG A 96 12.18 0.38 -9.05
C ARG A 96 10.80 0.71 -8.50
N GLU A 97 9.81 -0.06 -8.90
CA GLU A 97 8.42 -0.02 -8.48
C GLU A 97 8.24 -0.34 -6.98
N GLU A 98 8.96 -1.33 -6.43
CA GLU A 98 8.90 -1.65 -4.99
C GLU A 98 9.57 -0.55 -4.14
N LEU A 99 10.68 0.01 -4.61
CA LEU A 99 11.29 1.20 -3.99
C LEU A 99 10.35 2.39 -4.05
N GLN A 100 9.62 2.55 -5.16
CA GLN A 100 8.67 3.64 -5.35
C GLN A 100 7.45 3.49 -4.44
N THR A 101 6.92 2.27 -4.25
CA THR A 101 5.83 2.02 -3.30
C THR A 101 6.26 2.21 -1.86
N LYS A 102 7.43 1.70 -1.44
CA LYS A 102 8.00 2.01 -0.11
C LYS A 102 8.26 3.50 0.07
N ALA A 103 8.74 4.18 -0.97
CA ALA A 103 8.94 5.62 -0.94
C ALA A 103 7.63 6.40 -0.87
N ASP A 104 6.57 5.98 -1.57
CA ASP A 104 5.25 6.62 -1.54
C ASP A 104 4.54 6.39 -0.22
N ASP A 105 4.66 5.20 0.38
CA ASP A 105 4.14 4.92 1.72
C ASP A 105 4.85 5.79 2.78
N LEU A 106 6.17 5.94 2.67
CA LEU A 106 6.95 6.89 3.47
C LEU A 106 6.62 8.36 3.14
N ALA A 107 6.29 8.68 1.89
CA ALA A 107 6.01 10.03 1.41
C ALA A 107 4.58 10.49 1.73
N SER A 108 3.64 9.56 1.94
CA SER A 108 2.28 9.84 2.43
C SER A 108 2.30 10.60 3.77
N GLY A 109 3.42 10.56 4.49
CA GLY A 109 3.70 11.33 5.70
C GLY A 109 4.34 12.72 5.51
N LEU A 110 4.67 13.18 4.30
CA LEU A 110 5.41 14.44 4.08
C LEU A 110 4.66 15.68 4.61
N GLY A 111 3.33 15.73 4.43
CA GLY A 111 2.51 16.83 4.96
C GLY A 111 2.53 16.89 6.48
N THR A 112 2.36 15.73 7.13
CA THR A 112 2.45 15.59 8.59
C THR A 112 3.86 15.89 9.09
N TYR A 113 4.91 15.45 8.37
CA TYR A 113 6.30 15.76 8.69
C TYR A 113 6.57 17.27 8.66
N VAL A 114 6.18 17.98 7.60
CA VAL A 114 6.37 19.43 7.49
C VAL A 114 5.63 20.15 8.62
N LEU A 115 4.39 19.75 8.91
CA LEU A 115 3.60 20.33 9.99
C LEU A 115 4.26 20.11 11.36
N MET A 116 4.64 18.88 11.68
CA MET A 116 5.29 18.54 12.95
C MET A 116 6.66 19.22 13.08
N THR A 117 7.40 19.38 11.98
CA THR A 117 8.68 20.09 11.94
C THR A 117 8.51 21.58 12.23
N VAL A 118 7.52 22.22 11.62
CA VAL A 118 7.20 23.64 11.90
C VAL A 118 6.76 23.82 13.35
N ILE A 119 5.88 22.95 13.86
CA ILE A 119 5.44 22.97 15.26
C ILE A 119 6.64 22.80 16.20
N SER A 120 7.52 21.83 15.93
CA SER A 120 8.73 21.59 16.71
C SER A 120 9.67 22.80 16.71
N ALA A 121 9.89 23.44 15.56
CA ALA A 121 10.72 24.65 15.44
C ALA A 121 10.17 25.83 16.24
N VAL A 122 8.85 26.04 16.24
CA VAL A 122 8.19 27.09 17.05
C VAL A 122 8.34 26.79 18.54
N ILE A 123 8.11 25.55 18.97
CA ILE A 123 8.25 25.14 20.38
C ILE A 123 9.71 25.26 20.84
N ALA A 124 10.67 24.86 20.02
CA ALA A 124 12.09 25.02 20.31
C ALA A 124 12.47 26.50 20.47
N THR A 125 11.97 27.36 19.58
CA THR A 125 12.19 28.82 19.64
C THR A 125 11.58 29.42 20.91
N ALA A 126 10.36 29.01 21.27
CA ALA A 126 9.72 29.42 22.52
C ALA A 126 10.51 28.92 23.75
N GLY A 127 11.01 27.68 23.72
CA GLY A 127 11.84 27.11 24.77
C GLY A 127 13.14 27.89 24.99
N LEU A 128 13.77 28.37 23.92
CA LEU A 128 14.95 29.23 23.98
C LEU A 128 14.62 30.62 24.55
N LEU A 129 13.50 31.23 24.15
CA LEU A 129 13.07 32.54 24.65
C LEU A 129 12.66 32.51 26.14
N LEU A 130 12.12 31.38 26.59
CA LEU A 130 11.71 31.16 27.98
C LEU A 130 12.83 30.58 28.85
N ASP A 131 14.03 30.40 28.30
CA ASP A 131 15.20 29.80 28.97
C ASP A 131 14.86 28.46 29.64
N SER A 132 14.08 27.61 28.93
CA SER A 132 13.57 26.32 29.39
C SER A 132 14.21 25.16 28.62
N PRO A 133 15.30 24.57 29.14
CA PRO A 133 15.93 23.39 28.55
C PRO A 133 14.95 22.22 28.38
N ALA A 134 14.01 22.06 29.32
CA ALA A 134 13.01 20.98 29.27
C ALA A 134 12.09 21.12 28.05
N THR A 135 11.70 22.35 27.68
CA THR A 135 10.86 22.62 26.51
C THR A 135 11.62 22.36 25.20
N VAL A 136 12.90 22.71 25.15
CA VAL A 136 13.78 22.46 23.99
C VAL A 136 14.03 20.96 23.78
N VAL A 137 14.21 20.19 24.86
CA VAL A 137 14.35 18.74 24.76
C VAL A 137 13.02 18.09 24.36
N GLY A 138 11.90 18.58 24.90
CA GLY A 138 10.56 18.09 24.55
C GLY A 138 10.21 18.27 23.07
N SER A 139 10.66 19.35 22.42
CA SER A 139 10.38 19.57 21.00
C SER A 139 11.03 18.54 20.07
N MET A 140 12.15 17.92 20.47
CA MET A 140 12.84 16.91 19.65
C MET A 140 12.03 15.62 19.47
N VAL A 141 11.11 15.32 20.39
CA VAL A 141 10.29 14.09 20.35
C VAL A 141 9.10 14.22 19.38
N ILE A 142 8.75 15.44 18.96
CA ILE A 142 7.51 15.74 18.24
C ILE A 142 7.57 15.36 16.75
N ALA A 143 8.75 15.44 16.11
CA ALA A 143 8.91 15.14 14.69
C ALA A 143 9.56 13.76 14.48
N PRO A 144 8.85 12.75 13.97
CA PRO A 144 9.46 11.46 13.64
C PRO A 144 10.33 11.59 12.38
N LEU A 145 11.64 11.76 12.56
CA LEU A 145 12.60 12.02 11.47
C LEU A 145 13.06 10.76 10.71
N ILE A 146 12.77 9.56 11.21
CA ILE A 146 13.31 8.30 10.66
C ILE A 146 12.78 8.03 9.25
N GLY A 147 11.49 8.22 9.01
CA GLY A 147 10.86 7.96 7.70
C GLY A 147 11.37 8.87 6.59
N PRO A 148 11.33 10.21 6.75
CA PRO A 148 11.85 11.16 5.77
C PRO A 148 13.34 10.97 5.48
N ALA A 149 14.15 10.64 6.49
CA ALA A 149 15.58 10.39 6.31
C ALA A 149 15.85 9.14 5.45
N MET A 150 15.10 8.05 5.65
CA MET A 150 15.21 6.85 4.82
C MET A 150 14.72 7.09 3.38
N SER A 151 13.60 7.79 3.21
CA SER A 151 13.07 8.12 1.88
C SER A 151 14.05 8.97 1.07
N ALA A 152 14.67 9.98 1.68
CA ALA A 152 15.69 10.80 1.02
C ALA A 152 16.96 10.00 0.64
N ALA A 153 17.36 9.05 1.48
CA ALA A 153 18.50 8.17 1.23
C ALA A 153 18.25 7.20 0.06
N ILE A 154 17.01 6.73 -0.12
CA ILE A 154 16.64 5.87 -1.25
C ILE A 154 16.53 6.71 -2.53
N GLY A 155 15.91 7.89 -2.47
CA GLY A 155 15.75 8.78 -3.63
C GLY A 155 17.06 9.23 -4.26
N THR A 156 18.15 9.31 -3.49
CA THR A 156 19.49 9.65 -4.00
C THR A 156 20.18 8.53 -4.78
N VAL A 157 19.69 7.30 -4.71
CA VAL A 157 20.25 6.14 -5.45
C VAL A 157 19.45 5.86 -6.73
N VAL A 158 18.23 6.38 -6.83
CA VAL A 158 17.30 6.10 -7.94
C VAL A 158 17.40 7.13 -9.08
N ASP A 159 18.02 8.28 -8.82
CA ASP A 159 18.39 9.35 -9.79
C ASP A 159 19.80 9.13 -10.39
#